data_AF-A0A015JA52-F1
#
_entry.id   AF-A0A015JA52-F1
#
_cell.length_a   1.000
_cell.length_b   1.000
_cell.length_c   1.000
_cell.angle_alpha   90.00
_cell.angle_beta   90.00
_cell.angle_gamma   90.00
#
_symmetry.space_group_name_H-M   'P 1'
#
loop_
_entity.id
_entity.type
_entity.pdbx_description
1 polymer ?
#
loop_
_entity_poly.entity_id
_entity_poly.type
_entity_poly.pdbx_seq_one_letter_code
_entity_poly.pdbx_strand_id
1 'polypeptide(L)'
;MLFSLNCLVSEQTPNDILNVPIGKSFTREGKVNIKFTDMTVANFKEQLYRTKEVKEANITKMNIYKVELELDSLEDDKTYTKDDINGTIMKPGHDLNEYFNDAGKKPKKGHLHIFIIPTPTATGQKRHADSESVDIEFVDTKPKRKKDIPTLESLIVDFEEKIPLDRPPELYSISNIAGRFYKRDIPISSKEYVDMRLDVETTDTGRKLINNLKNETKACYFLYAVSGAGKTRAIFDMSMNENGIYVVYVECRPSSDINRNYEPTADRNFAQLVASIGSAFGPYNDTINNSAREEAKRLIILEFTARVLYLILLKKKFPGITPRDYLLSQLNGRQECIASIRNELRLFGCDFDDLISIISSALKHLKDKLPGQKSLIFAIDESNVASNKLFSGYFRNINNNPRGLLTPMIEILRLFEISIVIAGTAFTLKQGSNIQRDIGKGSKAKYIINFNTTDSKGVEAYIMRYLELSDCKIDDIEDSKYLVGRPRLMARLIKEIINAEKVSQENKQMVLEYAVNKTVQSIKNDMMDHLEVIVNKAYEKEDWENAEL
;
A
#
# COMPACT_ATOMS: atom_id res chain seq x y z
N MET A 1 -38.37 -21.10 -4.36
CA MET A 1 -37.90 -21.61 -3.05
C MET A 1 -38.24 -23.09 -2.98
N LEU A 2 -37.28 -23.96 -2.64
CA LEU A 2 -37.44 -25.41 -2.48
C LEU A 2 -37.81 -25.73 -1.01
N PHE A 3 -37.03 -25.19 -0.07
CA PHE A 3 -37.27 -25.27 1.37
C PHE A 3 -36.54 -24.11 2.09
N SER A 4 -36.73 -23.98 3.40
CA SER A 4 -35.93 -23.09 4.26
C SER A 4 -35.19 -23.88 5.34
N LEU A 5 -34.05 -23.34 5.77
CA LEU A 5 -33.25 -23.88 6.86
C LEU A 5 -33.22 -22.87 8.00
N ASN A 6 -33.74 -23.28 9.15
CA ASN A 6 -33.58 -22.55 10.41
C ASN A 6 -32.16 -22.76 10.91
N CYS A 7 -31.41 -21.69 11.11
CA CYS A 7 -30.06 -21.74 11.62
C CYS A 7 -29.92 -20.91 12.90
N LEU A 8 -29.03 -21.31 13.79
CA LEU A 8 -28.73 -20.61 15.04
C LEU A 8 -27.21 -20.50 15.18
N VAL A 9 -26.72 -19.35 15.59
CA VAL A 9 -25.29 -19.17 15.91
C VAL A 9 -25.03 -19.58 17.36
N SER A 10 -23.90 -20.22 17.61
CA SER A 10 -23.41 -20.49 18.96
C SER A 10 -23.34 -19.22 19.80
N GLU A 11 -23.65 -19.35 21.09
CA GLU A 11 -23.77 -18.26 22.07
C GLU A 11 -24.97 -17.31 21.83
N GLN A 12 -25.97 -17.73 21.05
CA GLN A 12 -27.24 -17.01 20.84
C GLN A 12 -28.46 -17.76 21.41
N THR A 13 -29.58 -17.06 21.48
CA THR A 13 -30.88 -17.56 21.98
C THR A 13 -31.78 -18.02 20.83
N PRO A 14 -32.82 -18.84 21.08
CA PRO A 14 -33.79 -19.23 20.04
C PRO A 14 -34.50 -18.05 19.36
N ASN A 15 -34.56 -16.89 20.02
CA ASN A 15 -35.09 -15.66 19.42
C ASN A 15 -34.24 -15.14 18.24
N ASP A 16 -32.99 -15.57 18.14
CA ASP A 16 -32.03 -15.15 17.11
C ASP A 16 -31.97 -16.12 15.91
N ILE A 17 -32.93 -17.04 15.80
CA ILE A 17 -32.95 -18.03 14.72
C ILE A 17 -33.12 -17.36 13.36
N LEU A 18 -32.13 -17.57 12.49
CA LEU A 18 -32.14 -17.08 11.12
C LEU A 18 -32.79 -18.10 10.16
N ASN A 19 -33.77 -17.65 9.39
CA ASN A 19 -34.38 -18.46 8.33
C ASN A 19 -33.69 -18.23 6.98
N VAL A 20 -33.05 -19.27 6.44
CA VAL A 20 -32.34 -19.18 5.16
C VAL A 20 -33.12 -19.88 4.06
N PRO A 21 -33.72 -19.14 3.09
CA PRO A 21 -34.45 -19.74 1.99
C PRO A 21 -33.48 -20.35 0.95
N ILE A 22 -33.76 -21.59 0.55
CA ILE A 22 -33.01 -22.31 -0.49
C ILE A 22 -33.81 -22.30 -1.79
N GLY A 23 -33.22 -21.78 -2.87
CA GLY A 23 -33.80 -21.71 -4.20
C GLY A 23 -33.44 -22.90 -5.10
N LYS A 24 -33.96 -22.94 -6.33
CA LYS A 24 -33.52 -23.90 -7.36
C LYS A 24 -32.09 -23.60 -7.84
N SER A 25 -31.65 -22.36 -7.69
CA SER A 25 -30.30 -21.90 -8.01
C SER A 25 -29.86 -20.73 -7.12
N PHE A 26 -28.56 -20.49 -7.05
CA PHE A 26 -27.91 -19.42 -6.28
C PHE A 26 -26.94 -18.63 -7.17
N THR A 27 -26.95 -17.30 -7.06
CA THR A 27 -26.06 -16.42 -7.83
C THR A 27 -24.88 -15.95 -6.97
N ARG A 28 -23.67 -16.33 -7.40
CA ARG A 28 -22.40 -15.91 -6.79
C ARG A 28 -21.99 -14.51 -7.25
N GLU A 29 -21.21 -13.78 -6.44
CA GLU A 29 -20.58 -12.53 -6.90
C GLU A 29 -19.70 -12.83 -8.12
N GLY A 30 -19.99 -12.16 -9.24
CA GLY A 30 -19.49 -12.52 -10.58
C GLY A 30 -20.56 -13.06 -11.55
N LYS A 31 -21.85 -13.09 -11.16
CA LYS A 31 -23.01 -13.50 -11.98
C LYS A 31 -23.00 -14.98 -12.44
N VAL A 32 -22.33 -15.87 -11.71
CA VAL A 32 -22.39 -17.31 -11.97
C VAL A 32 -23.61 -17.90 -11.24
N ASN A 33 -24.51 -18.55 -11.98
CA ASN A 33 -25.73 -19.17 -11.45
C ASN A 33 -25.50 -20.67 -11.22
N ILE A 34 -25.52 -21.12 -9.97
CA ILE A 34 -25.24 -22.50 -9.55
C ILE A 34 -26.56 -23.19 -9.21
N LYS A 35 -26.85 -24.37 -9.76
CA LYS A 35 -28.06 -25.14 -9.41
C LYS A 35 -27.92 -25.71 -8.00
N PHE A 36 -29.05 -25.88 -7.30
CA PHE A 36 -29.05 -26.47 -5.96
C PHE A 36 -28.38 -27.85 -5.89
N THR A 37 -28.53 -28.67 -6.94
CA THR A 37 -27.88 -29.98 -7.05
C THR A 37 -26.35 -29.90 -7.04
N ASP A 38 -25.80 -28.75 -7.41
CA ASP A 38 -24.36 -28.52 -7.60
C ASP A 38 -23.83 -27.52 -6.56
N MET A 39 -24.66 -27.15 -5.57
CA MET A 39 -24.32 -26.19 -4.54
C MET A 39 -23.56 -26.89 -3.41
N THR A 40 -22.31 -26.51 -3.18
CA THR A 40 -21.51 -27.06 -2.07
C THR A 40 -21.84 -26.40 -0.73
N VAL A 41 -21.42 -27.05 0.36
CA VAL A 41 -21.46 -26.48 1.72
C VAL A 41 -20.66 -25.16 1.80
N ALA A 42 -19.58 -25.00 1.03
CA ALA A 42 -18.83 -23.75 0.94
C ALA A 42 -19.67 -22.62 0.30
N ASN A 43 -20.44 -22.92 -0.74
CA ASN A 43 -21.37 -21.94 -1.33
C ASN A 43 -22.46 -21.53 -0.34
N PHE A 44 -22.95 -22.47 0.47
CA PHE A 44 -23.91 -22.16 1.52
C PHE A 44 -23.33 -21.27 2.62
N LYS A 45 -22.07 -21.50 3.04
CA LYS A 45 -21.35 -20.57 3.94
C LYS A 45 -21.22 -19.16 3.34
N GLU A 46 -20.97 -19.06 2.03
CA GLU A 46 -20.96 -17.76 1.33
C GLU A 46 -22.31 -17.04 1.42
N GLN A 47 -23.42 -17.77 1.31
CA GLN A 47 -24.75 -17.22 1.50
C GLN A 47 -25.00 -16.79 2.96
N LEU A 48 -24.54 -17.57 3.94
CA LEU A 48 -24.64 -17.22 5.37
C LEU A 48 -23.88 -15.95 5.71
N TYR A 49 -22.67 -15.72 5.17
CA TYR A 49 -21.94 -14.45 5.39
C TYR A 49 -22.68 -13.21 4.88
N ARG A 50 -23.73 -13.38 4.07
CA ARG A 50 -24.53 -12.26 3.56
C ARG A 50 -25.69 -11.89 4.49
N THR A 51 -26.11 -12.78 5.41
CA THR A 51 -27.22 -12.51 6.33
C THR A 51 -26.82 -11.48 7.38
N LYS A 52 -27.81 -10.72 7.86
CA LYS A 52 -27.59 -9.59 8.75
C LYS A 52 -27.01 -10.05 10.09
N GLU A 53 -27.54 -11.14 10.62
CA GLU A 53 -27.21 -11.75 11.90
C GLU A 53 -25.75 -12.23 11.94
N VAL A 54 -25.26 -12.84 10.83
CA VAL A 54 -23.87 -13.31 10.71
C VAL A 54 -22.89 -12.14 10.52
N LYS A 55 -23.30 -11.09 9.81
CA LYS A 55 -22.51 -9.85 9.65
C LYS A 55 -22.39 -9.08 10.97
N GLU A 56 -23.50 -8.91 11.69
CA GLU A 56 -23.54 -8.22 12.98
C GLU A 56 -22.75 -8.97 14.06
N ALA A 57 -22.75 -10.30 14.00
CA ALA A 57 -21.92 -11.14 14.87
C ALA A 57 -20.43 -11.19 14.46
N ASN A 58 -19.99 -10.47 13.41
CA ASN A 58 -18.61 -10.44 12.90
C ASN A 58 -18.01 -11.84 12.64
N ILE A 59 -18.83 -12.78 12.19
CA ILE A 59 -18.38 -14.16 11.95
C ILE A 59 -17.62 -14.19 10.61
N THR A 60 -16.29 -14.25 10.66
CA THR A 60 -15.43 -14.31 9.45
C THR A 60 -15.04 -15.72 9.04
N LYS A 61 -15.14 -16.67 9.99
CA LYS A 61 -14.97 -18.10 9.76
C LYS A 61 -15.98 -18.87 10.59
N MET A 62 -16.62 -19.86 9.98
CA MET A 62 -17.60 -20.70 10.64
C MET A 62 -17.44 -22.17 10.28
N ASN A 63 -17.71 -23.03 11.25
CA ASN A 63 -18.13 -24.41 11.02
C ASN A 63 -19.64 -24.47 11.12
N ILE A 64 -20.28 -25.29 10.28
CA ILE A 64 -21.72 -25.49 10.36
C ILE A 64 -22.01 -26.97 10.58
N TYR A 65 -22.97 -27.22 11.46
CA TYR A 65 -23.37 -28.56 11.86
C TYR A 65 -24.81 -28.78 11.42
N LYS A 66 -25.06 -29.93 10.79
CA LYS A 66 -26.43 -30.40 10.54
C LYS A 66 -26.99 -30.89 11.87
N VAL A 67 -28.15 -30.34 12.23
CA VAL A 67 -28.91 -30.68 13.43
C VAL A 67 -30.37 -30.91 13.06
N GLU A 68 -31.11 -31.56 13.95
CA GLU A 68 -32.53 -31.83 13.77
C GLU A 68 -33.20 -31.81 15.14
N LEU A 69 -33.37 -30.60 15.67
CA LEU A 69 -33.89 -30.34 17.01
C LEU A 69 -35.22 -29.60 16.91
N GLU A 70 -36.26 -30.06 17.59
CA GLU A 70 -37.56 -29.36 17.61
C GLU A 70 -37.41 -27.98 18.25
N LEU A 71 -37.97 -26.94 17.62
CA LEU A 71 -37.88 -25.57 18.13
C LEU A 71 -38.56 -25.42 19.49
N ASP A 72 -39.68 -26.12 19.70
CA ASP A 72 -40.42 -26.12 20.97
C ASP A 72 -39.65 -26.80 22.12
N SER A 73 -38.56 -27.53 21.81
CA SER A 73 -37.66 -28.12 22.81
C SER A 73 -36.54 -27.16 23.24
N LEU A 74 -36.45 -25.97 22.63
CA LEU A 74 -35.50 -24.94 23.01
C LEU A 74 -36.09 -24.03 24.10
N GLU A 75 -35.29 -23.69 25.10
CA GLU A 75 -35.65 -22.72 26.13
C GLU A 75 -35.40 -21.29 25.61
N ASP A 76 -36.43 -20.44 25.61
CA ASP A 76 -36.43 -19.11 24.97
C ASP A 76 -35.29 -18.18 25.45
N ASP A 77 -34.91 -18.26 26.73
CA ASP A 77 -33.88 -17.40 27.35
C ASP A 77 -32.50 -18.08 27.46
N LYS A 78 -32.38 -19.34 26.99
CA LYS A 78 -31.11 -20.08 27.08
C LYS A 78 -30.21 -19.74 25.88
N THR A 79 -28.94 -19.46 26.16
CA THR A 79 -27.91 -19.38 25.12
C THR A 79 -27.37 -20.78 24.83
N TYR A 80 -27.33 -21.15 23.55
CA TYR A 80 -26.90 -22.48 23.13
C TYR A 80 -25.47 -22.47 22.63
N THR A 81 -24.65 -23.40 23.12
CA THR A 81 -23.26 -23.60 22.70
C THR A 81 -23.09 -24.95 21.99
N LYS A 82 -21.86 -25.24 21.56
CA LYS A 82 -21.53 -26.54 20.95
C LYS A 82 -21.86 -27.73 21.85
N ASP A 83 -21.74 -27.55 23.16
CA ASP A 83 -21.92 -28.65 24.12
C ASP A 83 -23.41 -28.91 24.40
N ASP A 84 -24.29 -27.95 24.08
CA ASP A 84 -25.74 -28.07 24.24
C ASP A 84 -26.43 -28.74 23.04
N ILE A 85 -25.85 -28.65 21.84
CA ILE A 85 -26.47 -29.12 20.60
C ILE A 85 -25.58 -30.16 19.92
N ASN A 86 -26.06 -31.40 19.92
CA ASN A 86 -25.39 -32.49 19.20
C ASN A 86 -25.72 -32.42 17.69
N GLY A 87 -24.69 -32.41 16.85
CA GLY A 87 -24.85 -32.25 15.41
C GLY A 87 -23.71 -32.87 14.60
N THR A 88 -23.96 -33.10 13.32
CA THR A 88 -22.95 -33.63 12.39
C THR A 88 -22.28 -32.50 11.63
N ILE A 89 -20.94 -32.38 11.73
CA ILE A 89 -20.20 -31.34 11.00
C ILE A 89 -20.36 -31.50 9.48
N MET A 90 -20.70 -30.41 8.79
CA MET A 90 -20.84 -30.40 7.34
C MET A 90 -19.51 -30.00 6.69
N LYS A 91 -19.01 -30.83 5.76
CA LYS A 91 -17.72 -30.62 5.10
C LYS A 91 -17.84 -29.63 3.93
N PRO A 92 -16.98 -28.59 3.83
CA PRO A 92 -17.11 -27.54 2.81
C PRO A 92 -17.13 -28.01 1.35
N GLY A 93 -16.40 -29.07 1.01
CA GLY A 93 -16.30 -29.60 -0.36
C GLY A 93 -17.38 -30.61 -0.74
N HIS A 94 -18.31 -30.92 0.16
CA HIS A 94 -19.45 -31.80 -0.14
C HIS A 94 -20.64 -30.99 -0.67
N ASP A 95 -21.52 -31.65 -1.42
CA ASP A 95 -22.74 -31.04 -1.91
C ASP A 95 -23.75 -30.84 -0.78
N LEU A 96 -24.43 -29.70 -0.77
CA LEU A 96 -25.46 -29.38 0.22
C LEU A 96 -26.64 -30.38 0.12
N ASN A 97 -26.89 -30.91 -1.09
CA ASN A 97 -27.92 -31.91 -1.37
C ASN A 97 -27.70 -33.26 -0.65
N GLU A 98 -26.46 -33.55 -0.21
CA GLU A 98 -26.13 -34.74 0.57
C GLU A 98 -26.71 -34.65 1.98
N TYR A 99 -26.90 -33.42 2.48
CA TYR A 99 -27.39 -33.13 3.82
C TYR A 99 -28.90 -32.85 3.84
N PHE A 100 -29.42 -32.14 2.83
CA PHE A 100 -30.82 -31.76 2.69
C PHE A 100 -31.32 -31.97 1.26
N ASN A 101 -32.41 -32.70 1.02
CA ASN A 101 -32.95 -32.90 -0.33
C ASN A 101 -34.47 -33.14 -0.34
N ASP A 102 -35.07 -33.06 -1.54
CA ASP A 102 -36.52 -33.20 -1.72
C ASP A 102 -37.03 -34.65 -1.77
N ALA A 103 -36.14 -35.65 -1.82
CA ALA A 103 -36.49 -37.06 -2.09
C ALA A 103 -36.32 -38.00 -0.88
N GLY A 104 -35.89 -37.51 0.29
CA GLY A 104 -35.74 -38.33 1.50
C GLY A 104 -35.05 -37.67 2.69
N LYS A 105 -34.40 -36.51 2.50
CA LYS A 105 -33.76 -35.72 3.56
C LYS A 105 -34.35 -34.31 3.64
N LYS A 106 -35.68 -34.20 3.52
CA LYS A 106 -36.34 -32.90 3.52
C LYS A 106 -36.25 -32.29 4.92
N PRO A 107 -35.86 -31.00 5.05
CA PRO A 107 -35.83 -30.32 6.35
C PRO A 107 -37.19 -30.42 7.06
N LYS A 108 -37.20 -30.87 8.32
CA LYS A 108 -38.44 -31.00 9.10
C LYS A 108 -38.94 -29.62 9.53
N LYS A 109 -40.22 -29.35 9.31
CA LYS A 109 -40.83 -28.09 9.78
C LYS A 109 -40.74 -27.99 11.30
N GLY A 110 -40.59 -26.77 11.81
CA GLY A 110 -40.50 -26.52 13.26
C GLY A 110 -39.23 -27.08 13.90
N HIS A 111 -38.17 -27.36 13.13
CA HIS A 111 -36.89 -27.80 13.67
C HIS A 111 -35.79 -26.77 13.40
N LEU A 112 -34.80 -26.71 14.28
CA LEU A 112 -33.48 -26.18 13.99
C LEU A 112 -32.74 -27.15 13.06
N HIS A 113 -32.15 -26.63 11.99
CA HIS A 113 -31.52 -27.43 10.93
C HIS A 113 -30.01 -27.30 10.89
N ILE A 114 -29.51 -26.09 11.20
CA ILE A 114 -28.08 -25.79 11.14
C ILE A 114 -27.65 -25.05 12.39
N PHE A 115 -26.61 -25.55 13.04
CA PHE A 115 -25.93 -24.83 14.12
C PHE A 115 -24.60 -24.28 13.62
N ILE A 116 -24.43 -22.96 13.74
CA ILE A 116 -23.29 -22.20 13.23
C ILE A 116 -22.32 -21.96 14.38
N ILE A 117 -21.12 -22.50 14.28
CA ILE A 117 -20.08 -22.30 15.27
C ILE A 117 -19.02 -21.38 14.68
N PRO A 118 -18.94 -20.12 15.14
CA PRO A 118 -17.82 -19.25 14.79
C PRO A 118 -16.53 -19.94 15.19
N THR A 119 -15.61 -20.09 14.25
CA THR A 119 -14.29 -20.61 14.57
C THR A 119 -13.40 -19.42 14.89
N PRO A 120 -12.83 -19.33 16.10
CA PRO A 120 -11.98 -18.21 16.46
C PRO A 120 -10.80 -18.15 15.49
N THR A 121 -10.68 -17.03 14.76
CA THR A 121 -9.36 -16.51 14.40
C THR A 121 -8.66 -16.20 15.71
N ALA A 122 -7.41 -16.63 15.86
CA ALA A 122 -6.63 -16.51 17.10
C ALA A 122 -6.39 -15.04 17.48
N THR A 123 -7.41 -14.37 17.98
CA THR A 123 -7.39 -13.05 18.62
C THR A 123 -8.76 -12.85 19.28
N GLY A 124 -8.79 -13.03 20.61
CA GLY A 124 -9.78 -12.40 21.48
C GLY A 124 -10.87 -13.30 22.05
N GLN A 125 -10.69 -13.74 23.30
CA GLN A 125 -11.75 -13.64 24.29
C GLN A 125 -11.12 -13.34 25.66
N LYS A 126 -11.47 -12.18 26.22
CA LYS A 126 -12.17 -12.10 27.51
C LYS A 126 -12.82 -10.73 27.63
N ARG A 127 -14.15 -10.72 27.68
CA ARG A 127 -14.93 -9.63 28.27
C ARG A 127 -14.73 -9.71 29.78
N HIS A 128 -14.31 -8.63 30.40
CA HIS A 128 -14.33 -8.49 31.85
C HIS A 128 -15.66 -7.83 32.25
N ALA A 129 -16.36 -8.47 33.19
CA ALA A 129 -17.36 -7.84 34.03
C ALA A 129 -16.66 -7.06 35.17
N ASP A 130 -17.40 -6.10 35.71
CA ASP A 130 -17.00 -4.98 36.57
C ASP A 130 -16.28 -5.29 37.90
N SER A 131 -15.68 -4.22 38.45
CA SER A 131 -15.16 -3.99 39.82
C SER A 131 -13.95 -4.85 40.24
N GLU A 132 -12.89 -4.36 40.88
CA GLU A 132 -12.62 -3.18 41.71
C GLU A 132 -11.08 -2.96 41.75
N SER A 133 -10.64 -1.78 42.18
CA SER A 133 -9.23 -1.38 42.40
C SER A 133 -8.39 -2.34 43.24
N VAL A 134 -7.08 -2.47 42.93
CA VAL A 134 -5.91 -2.37 43.84
C VAL A 134 -4.61 -2.78 43.09
N ASP A 135 -3.50 -2.26 43.60
CA ASP A 135 -2.15 -2.08 43.07
C ASP A 135 -1.38 -3.30 42.53
N ILE A 136 -0.34 -2.91 41.78
CA ILE A 136 0.67 -3.69 41.05
C ILE A 136 1.38 -4.72 41.94
N GLU A 137 1.38 -6.00 41.51
CA GLU A 137 2.53 -6.89 41.64
C GLU A 137 2.51 -7.95 40.51
N PHE A 138 3.58 -7.98 39.71
CA PHE A 138 3.79 -8.95 38.64
C PHE A 138 4.02 -10.34 39.26
N VAL A 139 3.03 -11.24 39.14
CA VAL A 139 3.23 -12.67 39.36
C VAL A 139 2.84 -13.43 38.10
N ASP A 140 3.87 -13.94 37.44
CA ASP A 140 3.79 -14.73 36.22
C ASP A 140 3.40 -16.17 36.55
N THR A 141 2.13 -16.54 36.39
CA THR A 141 1.71 -17.95 36.51
C THR A 141 0.61 -18.32 35.51
N LYS A 142 1.03 -18.76 34.32
CA LYS A 142 0.57 -19.96 33.59
C LYS A 142 1.34 -20.06 32.27
N PRO A 143 1.83 -21.25 31.86
CA PRO A 143 2.62 -21.38 30.63
C PRO A 143 1.74 -21.10 29.42
N LYS A 144 1.91 -19.91 28.82
CA LYS A 144 1.44 -19.64 27.45
C LYS A 144 2.08 -20.70 26.55
N ARG A 145 1.29 -21.42 25.76
CA ARG A 145 1.85 -22.17 24.62
C ARG A 145 2.76 -21.20 23.86
N LYS A 146 4.05 -21.51 23.76
CA LYS A 146 5.01 -20.69 23.02
C LYS A 146 4.49 -20.54 21.60
N LYS A 147 4.10 -19.32 21.24
CA LYS A 147 4.04 -18.92 19.84
C LYS A 147 5.49 -19.03 19.38
N ASP A 148 5.82 -20.00 18.54
CA ASP A 148 7.16 -20.09 17.96
C ASP A 148 7.33 -18.92 16.99
N ILE A 149 7.75 -17.78 17.53
CA ILE A 149 8.06 -16.59 16.75
C ILE A 149 9.28 -16.96 15.90
N PRO A 150 9.16 -16.88 14.56
CA PRO A 150 10.25 -17.29 13.70
C PRO A 150 11.43 -16.32 13.88
N THR A 151 12.61 -16.88 14.13
CA THR A 151 13.87 -16.12 14.12
C THR A 151 14.11 -15.52 12.74
N LEU A 152 14.91 -14.45 12.66
CA LEU A 152 15.28 -13.84 11.38
C LEU A 152 15.96 -14.87 10.46
N GLU A 153 16.83 -15.71 11.00
CA GLU A 153 17.54 -16.75 10.27
C GLU A 153 16.57 -17.77 9.67
N SER A 154 15.59 -18.23 10.46
CA SER A 154 14.54 -19.15 9.96
C SER A 154 13.67 -18.51 8.89
N LEU A 155 13.32 -17.23 9.03
CA LEU A 155 12.54 -16.51 8.00
C LEU A 155 13.33 -16.39 6.70
N ILE A 156 14.63 -16.07 6.77
CA ILE A 156 15.47 -15.97 5.58
C ILE A 156 15.50 -17.31 4.83
N VAL A 157 15.70 -18.42 5.54
CA VAL A 157 15.74 -19.77 4.94
C VAL A 157 14.39 -20.12 4.30
N ASP A 158 13.28 -19.94 5.02
CA ASP A 158 11.94 -20.23 4.53
C ASP A 158 11.59 -19.40 3.29
N PHE A 159 11.96 -18.12 3.28
CA PHE A 159 11.67 -17.23 2.17
C PHE A 159 12.55 -17.46 0.95
N GLU A 160 13.79 -17.94 1.11
CA GLU A 160 14.63 -18.32 -0.02
C GLU A 160 14.05 -19.49 -0.82
N GLU A 161 13.39 -20.43 -0.14
CA GLU A 161 12.77 -21.58 -0.79
C GLU A 161 11.46 -21.20 -1.48
N LYS A 162 10.65 -20.34 -0.86
CA LYS A 162 9.29 -20.04 -1.31
C LYS A 162 9.19 -18.87 -2.29
N ILE A 163 10.11 -17.92 -2.23
CA ILE A 163 9.97 -16.65 -2.92
C ILE A 163 10.89 -16.62 -4.16
N PRO A 164 10.31 -16.56 -5.38
CA PRO A 164 11.10 -16.51 -6.61
C PRO A 164 11.76 -15.13 -6.74
N LEU A 165 12.96 -15.00 -6.18
CA LEU A 165 13.79 -13.81 -6.29
C LEU A 165 14.48 -13.78 -7.66
N ASP A 166 14.14 -12.82 -8.49
CA ASP A 166 14.80 -12.62 -9.78
C ASP A 166 15.85 -11.52 -9.72
N ARG A 167 16.72 -11.48 -10.73
CA ARG A 167 17.69 -10.39 -10.86
C ARG A 167 16.98 -9.03 -10.98
N PRO A 168 17.58 -7.98 -10.41
CA PRO A 168 17.13 -6.60 -10.58
C PRO A 168 16.94 -6.22 -12.05
N PRO A 169 15.95 -5.39 -12.38
CA PRO A 169 15.77 -4.86 -13.74
C PRO A 169 16.98 -4.07 -14.24
N GLU A 170 17.26 -4.15 -15.54
CA GLU A 170 18.30 -3.35 -16.19
C GLU A 170 17.79 -1.93 -16.53
N LEU A 171 18.60 -0.92 -16.21
CA LEU A 171 18.25 0.51 -16.37
C LEU A 171 18.35 1.01 -17.82
N TYR A 172 19.29 0.47 -18.59
CA TYR A 172 19.58 0.90 -19.96
C TYR A 172 19.27 -0.23 -20.94
N SER A 173 18.09 -0.83 -20.81
CA SER A 173 17.72 -2.03 -21.55
C SER A 173 17.58 -1.83 -23.06
N ILE A 174 17.58 -0.57 -23.55
CA ILE A 174 17.48 -0.23 -24.97
C ILE A 174 18.50 0.84 -25.30
N SER A 175 19.52 0.47 -26.07
CA SER A 175 20.47 1.40 -26.68
C SER A 175 19.82 2.15 -27.83
N ASN A 176 20.22 3.40 -28.06
CA ASN A 176 19.81 4.18 -29.24
C ASN A 176 18.29 4.39 -29.41
N ILE A 177 17.53 4.48 -28.30
CA ILE A 177 16.08 4.72 -28.35
C ILE A 177 15.71 6.07 -28.99
N ALA A 178 16.64 7.02 -29.04
CA ALA A 178 16.44 8.36 -29.59
C ALA A 178 16.76 8.49 -31.09
N GLY A 179 17.14 7.40 -31.78
CA GLY A 179 17.38 7.42 -33.23
C GLY A 179 18.42 8.46 -33.65
N ARG A 180 18.07 9.35 -34.60
CA ARG A 180 18.99 10.41 -35.08
C ARG A 180 19.38 11.43 -34.02
N PHE A 181 18.68 11.46 -32.89
CA PHE A 181 19.00 12.30 -31.74
C PHE A 181 19.87 11.59 -30.71
N TYR A 182 20.31 10.35 -30.94
CA TYR A 182 21.11 9.65 -29.95
C TYR A 182 22.48 10.28 -29.74
N LYS A 183 22.80 10.51 -28.47
CA LYS A 183 24.14 10.90 -28.00
C LYS A 183 24.60 10.06 -26.81
N ARG A 184 23.65 9.70 -25.94
CA ARG A 184 23.89 8.88 -24.75
C ARG A 184 22.67 8.01 -24.45
N ASP A 185 22.91 6.90 -23.78
CA ASP A 185 21.84 6.05 -23.26
C ASP A 185 20.93 6.80 -22.28
N ILE A 186 19.63 6.57 -22.45
CA ILE A 186 18.57 7.23 -21.71
C ILE A 186 18.01 6.24 -20.70
N PRO A 187 17.82 6.63 -19.42
CA PRO A 187 17.31 5.71 -18.41
C PRO A 187 15.88 5.25 -18.73
N ILE A 188 15.68 3.94 -18.70
CA ILE A 188 14.40 3.28 -18.95
C ILE A 188 14.00 2.50 -17.70
N SER A 189 12.80 2.77 -17.20
CA SER A 189 12.29 2.06 -16.03
C SER A 189 11.63 0.73 -16.41
N SER A 190 10.88 0.65 -17.52
CA SER A 190 10.29 -0.63 -17.96
C SER A 190 9.80 -0.58 -19.40
N LYS A 191 10.02 -1.68 -20.13
CA LYS A 191 9.64 -1.91 -21.54
C LYS A 191 10.24 -0.86 -22.48
N GLU A 192 9.79 0.39 -22.43
CA GLU A 192 10.33 1.55 -23.16
C GLU A 192 10.06 2.88 -22.43
N TYR A 193 9.64 2.82 -21.15
CA TYR A 193 9.28 4.00 -20.39
C TYR A 193 10.53 4.78 -19.98
N VAL A 194 10.76 5.91 -20.65
CA VAL A 194 11.82 6.87 -20.33
C VAL A 194 11.54 7.48 -18.96
N ASP A 195 12.47 7.29 -18.03
CA ASP A 195 12.38 7.82 -16.67
C ASP A 195 13.64 8.57 -16.28
N MET A 196 13.64 9.87 -16.59
CA MET A 196 14.75 10.76 -16.26
C MET A 196 14.96 10.96 -14.75
N ARG A 197 14.13 10.37 -13.88
CA ARG A 197 14.42 10.34 -12.43
C ARG A 197 15.56 9.36 -12.10
N LEU A 198 15.83 8.40 -13.00
CA LEU A 198 16.81 7.32 -12.81
C LEU A 198 18.12 7.58 -13.57
N ASP A 199 18.47 8.84 -13.86
CA ASP A 199 19.80 9.12 -14.42
C ASP A 199 20.88 9.06 -13.33
N VAL A 200 22.08 8.68 -13.72
CA VAL A 200 23.21 8.44 -12.82
C VAL A 200 23.85 9.74 -12.36
N GLU A 201 23.73 10.84 -13.10
CA GLU A 201 24.38 12.09 -12.68
C GLU A 201 23.58 12.80 -11.58
N THR A 202 24.15 12.92 -10.39
CA THR A 202 23.48 13.49 -9.22
C THR A 202 23.10 14.96 -9.41
N THR A 203 21.87 15.33 -9.04
CA THR A 203 21.48 16.75 -8.94
C THR A 203 22.13 17.43 -7.73
N ASP A 204 22.17 18.77 -7.71
CA ASP A 204 22.67 19.53 -6.54
C ASP A 204 21.93 19.19 -5.26
N THR A 205 20.61 19.08 -5.35
CA THR A 205 19.76 18.72 -4.21
C THR A 205 20.02 17.28 -3.75
N GLY A 206 20.17 16.34 -4.70
CA GLY A 206 20.58 14.97 -4.41
C GLY A 206 21.95 14.90 -3.72
N ARG A 207 22.96 15.62 -4.24
CA ARG A 207 24.29 15.72 -3.62
C ARG A 207 24.22 16.25 -2.19
N LYS A 208 23.43 17.30 -1.97
CA LYS A 208 23.21 17.87 -0.63
C LYS A 208 22.57 16.84 0.32
N LEU A 209 21.56 16.11 -0.15
CA LEU A 209 20.88 15.09 0.65
C LEU A 209 21.82 13.91 0.99
N ILE A 210 22.60 13.45 0.02
CA ILE A 210 23.60 12.39 0.20
C ILE A 210 24.66 12.82 1.22
N ASN A 211 25.26 14.00 1.06
CA ASN A 211 26.30 14.50 1.98
C ASN A 211 25.79 14.61 3.42
N ASN A 212 24.55 15.03 3.57
CA ASN A 212 23.87 15.14 4.85
C ASN A 212 23.62 13.78 5.50
N LEU A 213 23.16 12.79 4.74
CA LEU A 213 22.74 11.49 5.26
C LEU A 213 23.88 10.46 5.40
N LYS A 214 25.02 10.69 4.73
CA LYS A 214 26.15 9.75 4.70
C LYS A 214 26.63 9.32 6.09
N ASN A 215 26.55 10.21 7.08
CA ASN A 215 27.01 9.96 8.45
C ASN A 215 25.88 10.05 9.50
N GLU A 216 24.63 10.23 9.07
CA GLU A 216 23.49 10.44 9.97
C GLU A 216 22.58 9.20 10.00
N THR A 217 22.62 8.48 11.12
CA THR A 217 21.78 7.29 11.33
C THR A 217 20.33 7.66 11.65
N LYS A 218 20.12 8.83 12.27
CA LYS A 218 18.83 9.31 12.76
C LYS A 218 18.58 10.76 12.36
N ALA A 219 18.07 10.97 11.15
CA ALA A 219 17.65 12.28 10.67
C ALA A 219 16.28 12.23 9.98
N CYS A 220 15.53 13.33 10.05
CA CYS A 220 14.28 13.49 9.31
C CYS A 220 14.38 14.69 8.39
N TYR A 221 14.31 14.46 7.08
CA TYR A 221 14.40 15.49 6.05
C TYR A 221 13.07 15.70 5.35
N PHE A 222 12.67 16.96 5.19
CA PHE A 222 11.52 17.36 4.40
C PHE A 222 11.97 18.03 3.10
N LEU A 223 11.50 17.48 1.98
CA LEU A 223 11.72 18.06 0.66
C LEU A 223 10.54 18.95 0.30
N TYR A 224 10.76 20.26 0.37
CA TYR A 224 9.73 21.28 0.18
C TYR A 224 9.94 22.03 -1.13
N ALA A 225 9.12 21.72 -2.13
CA ALA A 225 9.12 22.44 -3.39
C ALA A 225 7.82 22.19 -4.17
N VAL A 226 7.57 23.05 -5.16
CA VAL A 226 6.46 22.92 -6.10
C VAL A 226 6.49 21.59 -6.86
N SER A 227 5.35 21.21 -7.45
CA SER A 227 5.26 20.04 -8.34
C SER A 227 6.29 20.10 -9.45
N GLY A 228 6.93 18.98 -9.79
CA GLY A 228 7.90 18.90 -10.88
C GLY A 228 9.29 19.53 -10.60
N ALA A 229 9.53 20.03 -9.38
CA ALA A 229 10.83 20.62 -9.01
C ALA A 229 11.99 19.61 -8.81
N GLY A 230 11.72 18.29 -8.91
CA GLY A 230 12.76 17.27 -8.80
C GLY A 230 12.90 16.62 -7.42
N LYS A 231 11.86 16.62 -6.57
CA LYS A 231 11.87 15.96 -5.24
C LYS A 231 12.13 14.45 -5.34
N THR A 232 11.33 13.73 -6.11
CA THR A 232 11.53 12.29 -6.36
C THR A 232 12.90 12.02 -6.99
N ARG A 233 13.36 12.89 -7.90
CA ARG A 233 14.72 12.78 -8.47
C ARG A 233 15.80 12.88 -7.39
N ALA A 234 15.69 13.84 -6.47
CA ALA A 234 16.62 13.96 -5.35
C ALA A 234 16.58 12.76 -4.40
N ILE A 235 15.42 12.10 -4.25
CA ILE A 235 15.32 10.82 -3.54
C ILE A 235 16.09 9.72 -4.27
N PHE A 236 15.85 9.59 -5.59
CA PHE A 236 16.48 8.54 -6.39
C PHE A 236 17.99 8.73 -6.51
N ASP A 237 18.47 9.97 -6.58
CA ASP A 237 19.89 10.33 -6.60
C ASP A 237 20.70 9.64 -5.49
N MET A 238 20.09 9.38 -4.32
CA MET A 238 20.73 8.66 -3.21
C MET A 238 21.08 7.21 -3.55
N SER A 239 20.21 6.52 -4.29
CA SER A 239 20.39 5.14 -4.71
C SER A 239 21.12 5.02 -6.05
N MET A 240 20.96 5.99 -6.95
CA MET A 240 21.47 5.91 -8.33
C MET A 240 22.99 6.03 -8.41
N ASN A 241 23.62 6.60 -7.38
CA ASN A 241 25.06 6.78 -7.29
C ASN A 241 25.72 5.70 -6.44
N GLU A 242 27.00 5.43 -6.68
CA GLU A 242 27.80 4.45 -5.93
C GLU A 242 28.06 4.83 -4.46
N ASN A 243 27.47 5.94 -4.02
CA ASN A 243 27.47 6.48 -2.66
C ASN A 243 26.93 5.49 -1.61
N GLY A 244 26.17 4.47 -2.05
CA GLY A 244 25.89 3.31 -1.22
C GLY A 244 24.66 3.41 -0.33
N ILE A 245 23.85 4.47 -0.44
CA ILE A 245 22.65 4.65 0.38
C ILE A 245 21.52 3.80 -0.18
N TYR A 246 21.09 2.79 0.58
CA TYR A 246 19.92 1.98 0.21
C TYR A 246 18.66 2.71 0.64
N VAL A 247 17.70 2.84 -0.27
CA VAL A 247 16.43 3.52 -0.03
C VAL A 247 15.30 2.50 -0.03
N VAL A 248 14.61 2.34 1.09
CA VAL A 248 13.26 1.78 1.12
C VAL A 248 12.32 2.87 0.64
N TYR A 249 11.90 2.77 -0.62
CA TYR A 249 11.09 3.79 -1.28
C TYR A 249 9.61 3.44 -1.10
N VAL A 250 8.79 4.40 -0.69
CA VAL A 250 7.33 4.26 -0.55
C VAL A 250 6.67 5.45 -1.24
N GLU A 251 5.93 5.19 -2.31
CA GLU A 251 5.15 6.23 -2.99
C GLU A 251 3.71 6.22 -2.48
N CYS A 252 3.27 7.31 -1.85
CA CYS A 252 1.95 7.40 -1.22
C CYS A 252 0.81 7.66 -2.23
N ARG A 253 0.65 6.79 -3.23
CA ARG A 253 -0.39 6.93 -4.27
C ARG A 253 -1.49 5.86 -4.14
N PRO A 254 -2.78 6.23 -4.00
CA PRO A 254 -3.87 5.27 -3.92
C PRO A 254 -4.18 4.63 -5.28
N SER A 255 -4.87 3.49 -5.25
CA SER A 255 -5.26 2.75 -6.46
C SER A 255 -6.16 3.54 -7.41
N SER A 256 -6.96 4.49 -6.91
CA SER A 256 -7.81 5.38 -7.73
C SER A 256 -6.99 6.29 -8.66
N ASP A 257 -5.76 6.61 -8.26
CA ASP A 257 -4.88 7.53 -8.98
C ASP A 257 -3.94 6.79 -9.94
N ILE A 258 -3.96 5.45 -9.92
CA ILE A 258 -3.23 4.60 -10.86
C ILE A 258 -4.10 4.46 -12.11
N ASN A 259 -3.90 5.37 -13.07
CA ASN A 259 -4.52 5.24 -14.38
C ASN A 259 -4.18 3.85 -14.98
N ARG A 260 -5.15 3.21 -15.65
CA ARG A 260 -4.99 1.88 -16.31
C ARG A 260 -3.87 1.84 -17.38
N ASN A 261 -3.30 2.99 -17.72
CA ASN A 261 -2.05 3.07 -18.46
C ASN A 261 -0.87 2.90 -17.48
N TYR A 262 -0.45 1.64 -17.32
CA TYR A 262 0.76 1.17 -16.64
C TYR A 262 1.87 2.24 -16.49
N GLU A 263 1.82 3.05 -15.42
CA GLU A 263 3.02 3.75 -14.97
C GLU A 263 3.85 2.70 -14.23
N PRO A 264 4.96 2.22 -14.83
CA PRO A 264 5.62 1.03 -14.34
C PRO A 264 6.23 1.21 -12.96
N THR A 265 6.45 2.46 -12.54
CA THR A 265 7.08 2.83 -11.27
C THR A 265 6.11 3.03 -10.11
N ALA A 266 4.80 2.88 -10.32
CA ALA A 266 3.81 3.09 -9.26
C ALA A 266 3.95 2.04 -8.15
N ASP A 267 3.87 2.47 -6.89
CA ASP A 267 3.94 1.57 -5.73
C ASP A 267 2.62 0.82 -5.48
N ARG A 268 2.51 -0.36 -6.07
CA ARG A 268 1.34 -1.26 -5.95
C ARG A 268 1.22 -1.85 -4.54
N ASN A 269 2.35 -2.05 -3.85
CA ASN A 269 2.33 -2.58 -2.50
C ASN A 269 1.74 -1.57 -1.51
N PHE A 270 2.06 -0.27 -1.68
CA PHE A 270 1.42 0.79 -0.90
C PHE A 270 -0.08 0.88 -1.20
N ALA A 271 -0.50 0.81 -2.46
CA ALA A 271 -1.92 0.80 -2.81
C ALA A 271 -2.67 -0.39 -2.16
N GLN A 272 -2.06 -1.58 -2.14
CA GLN A 272 -2.61 -2.76 -1.46
C GLN A 272 -2.63 -2.62 0.07
N LEU A 273 -1.62 -1.96 0.65
CA LEU A 273 -1.61 -1.60 2.07
C LEU A 273 -2.80 -0.70 2.40
N VAL A 274 -3.01 0.37 1.62
CA VAL A 274 -4.13 1.31 1.80
C VAL A 274 -5.47 0.58 1.70
N ALA A 275 -5.64 -0.32 0.73
CA ALA A 275 -6.85 -1.14 0.62
C ALA A 275 -7.05 -2.05 1.85
N SER A 276 -5.98 -2.71 2.31
CA SER A 276 -6.02 -3.59 3.50
C SER A 276 -6.40 -2.82 4.76
N ILE A 277 -5.84 -1.62 4.94
CA ILE A 277 -6.17 -0.72 6.05
C ILE A 277 -7.63 -0.27 5.92
N GLY A 278 -8.07 0.08 4.71
CA GLY A 278 -9.46 0.46 4.43
C GLY A 278 -10.46 -0.62 4.84
N SER A 279 -10.15 -1.88 4.58
CA SER A 279 -10.99 -3.01 4.99
C SER A 279 -11.04 -3.21 6.52
N ALA A 280 -10.08 -2.68 7.28
CA ALA A 280 -10.11 -2.74 8.74
C ALA A 280 -10.98 -1.63 9.36
N PHE A 281 -11.24 -0.54 8.62
CA PHE A 281 -12.08 0.57 9.08
C PHE A 281 -13.55 0.37 8.66
N GLY A 282 -14.46 0.32 9.64
CA GLY A 282 -15.92 0.32 9.41
C GLY A 282 -16.55 1.72 9.36
N PRO A 283 -17.89 1.84 9.40
CA PRO A 283 -18.59 3.11 9.60
C PRO A 283 -18.10 3.81 10.87
N TYR A 284 -17.96 5.14 10.82
CA TYR A 284 -17.29 5.93 11.87
C TYR A 284 -17.91 5.69 13.27
N ASN A 285 -17.15 5.02 14.15
CA ASN A 285 -17.48 4.79 15.56
C ASN A 285 -16.16 4.70 16.36
N ASP A 286 -16.00 5.51 17.41
CA ASP A 286 -14.71 5.69 18.11
C ASP A 286 -14.15 4.43 18.80
N THR A 287 -14.99 3.51 19.27
CA THR A 287 -14.53 2.22 19.84
C THR A 287 -14.07 1.26 18.75
N ILE A 288 -14.74 1.26 17.59
CA ILE A 288 -14.35 0.50 16.39
C ILE A 288 -13.04 1.04 15.81
N ASN A 289 -12.80 2.34 15.93
CA ASN A 289 -11.62 3.00 15.40
C ASN A 289 -10.32 2.64 16.14
N ASN A 290 -10.33 2.27 17.42
CA ASN A 290 -9.10 1.91 18.14
C ASN A 290 -8.50 0.58 17.67
N SER A 291 -9.32 -0.48 17.56
CA SER A 291 -8.88 -1.77 17.02
C SER A 291 -8.40 -1.62 15.57
N ALA A 292 -9.13 -0.85 14.76
CA ALA A 292 -8.73 -0.55 13.37
C ALA A 292 -7.42 0.23 13.27
N ARG A 293 -7.15 1.17 14.19
CA ARG A 293 -5.85 1.89 14.28
C ARG A 293 -4.71 0.96 14.62
N GLU A 294 -4.90 0.05 15.57
CA GLU A 294 -3.86 -0.93 15.94
C GLU A 294 -3.61 -1.93 14.80
N GLU A 295 -4.66 -2.39 14.12
CA GLU A 295 -4.51 -3.21 12.92
C GLU A 295 -3.81 -2.43 11.80
N ALA A 296 -4.13 -1.16 11.59
CA ALA A 296 -3.45 -0.32 10.62
C ALA A 296 -1.95 -0.20 10.93
N LYS A 297 -1.58 0.02 12.20
CA LYS A 297 -0.17 0.02 12.63
C LYS A 297 0.50 -1.32 12.33
N ARG A 298 -0.15 -2.45 12.65
CA ARG A 298 0.33 -3.80 12.35
C ARG A 298 0.54 -4.01 10.84
N LEU A 299 -0.38 -3.55 10.01
CA LEU A 299 -0.26 -3.64 8.55
C LEU A 299 0.86 -2.77 7.99
N ILE A 300 1.08 -1.57 8.54
CA ILE A 300 2.18 -0.67 8.15
C ILE A 300 3.53 -1.28 8.49
N ILE A 301 3.72 -1.75 9.73
CA ILE A 301 5.01 -2.36 10.12
C ILE A 301 5.26 -3.66 9.34
N LEU A 302 4.22 -4.44 9.05
CA LEU A 302 4.31 -5.61 8.20
C LEU A 302 4.84 -5.27 6.80
N GLU A 303 4.32 -4.20 6.18
CA GLU A 303 4.79 -3.71 4.88
C GLU A 303 6.26 -3.25 4.93
N PHE A 304 6.65 -2.48 5.95
CA PHE A 304 8.04 -2.05 6.11
C PHE A 304 8.98 -3.22 6.35
N THR A 305 8.56 -4.19 7.16
CA THR A 305 9.30 -5.43 7.43
C THR A 305 9.54 -6.20 6.13
N ALA A 306 8.50 -6.36 5.31
CA ALA A 306 8.60 -7.05 4.03
C ALA A 306 9.63 -6.38 3.08
N ARG A 307 9.66 -5.05 3.01
CA ARG A 307 10.64 -4.31 2.19
C ARG A 307 12.07 -4.47 2.68
N VAL A 308 12.29 -4.46 3.99
CA VAL A 308 13.62 -4.67 4.59
C VAL A 308 14.11 -6.10 4.38
N LEU A 309 13.24 -7.10 4.60
CA LEU A 309 13.56 -8.50 4.34
C LEU A 309 13.83 -8.75 2.85
N TYR A 310 13.12 -8.07 1.96
CA TYR A 310 13.39 -8.15 0.52
C TYR A 310 14.82 -7.74 0.17
N LEU A 311 15.36 -6.69 0.79
CA LEU A 311 16.76 -6.30 0.60
C LEU A 311 17.73 -7.39 1.10
N ILE A 312 17.46 -7.98 2.27
CA ILE A 312 18.30 -9.05 2.83
C ILE A 312 18.33 -10.25 1.87
N LEU A 313 17.16 -10.67 1.39
CA LEU A 313 17.01 -11.77 0.46
C LEU A 313 17.72 -11.52 -0.88
N LEU A 314 17.58 -10.31 -1.44
CA LEU A 314 18.29 -9.91 -2.66
C LEU A 314 19.81 -9.98 -2.46
N LYS A 315 20.33 -9.41 -1.36
CA LYS A 315 21.78 -9.43 -1.09
C LYS A 315 22.32 -10.83 -0.86
N LYS A 316 21.52 -11.73 -0.30
CA LYS A 316 21.91 -13.13 -0.08
C LYS A 316 21.95 -13.90 -1.39
N LYS A 317 20.93 -13.77 -2.25
CA LYS A 317 20.86 -14.46 -3.54
C LYS A 317 21.82 -13.92 -4.59
N PHE A 318 22.03 -12.60 -4.61
CA PHE A 318 22.87 -11.92 -5.59
C PHE A 318 23.99 -11.14 -4.86
N PRO A 319 25.16 -11.77 -4.65
CA PRO A 319 26.33 -11.07 -4.13
C PRO A 319 26.66 -9.86 -5.03
N GLY A 320 26.77 -8.67 -4.44
CA GLY A 320 27.06 -7.44 -5.18
C GLY A 320 25.87 -6.53 -5.48
N ILE A 321 24.65 -6.85 -5.03
CA ILE A 321 23.48 -5.96 -5.16
C ILE A 321 23.80 -4.54 -4.68
N THR A 322 23.66 -3.58 -5.59
CA THR A 322 23.88 -2.15 -5.35
C THR A 322 22.60 -1.47 -4.85
N PRO A 323 22.68 -0.24 -4.29
CA PRO A 323 21.48 0.51 -3.95
C PRO A 323 20.57 0.83 -5.14
N ARG A 324 21.17 1.10 -6.31
CA ARG A 324 20.46 1.28 -7.57
C ARG A 324 19.61 0.05 -7.90
N ASP A 325 20.20 -1.13 -7.81
CA ASP A 325 19.50 -2.38 -8.10
C ASP A 325 18.30 -2.62 -7.18
N TYR A 326 18.46 -2.30 -5.90
CA TYR A 326 17.36 -2.38 -4.92
C TYR A 326 16.25 -1.36 -5.22
N LEU A 327 16.59 -0.12 -5.58
CA LEU A 327 15.61 0.88 -6.00
C LEU A 327 14.85 0.41 -7.25
N LEU A 328 15.54 0.00 -8.30
CA LEU A 328 14.93 -0.48 -9.55
C LEU A 328 14.01 -1.68 -9.32
N SER A 329 14.39 -2.59 -8.42
CA SER A 329 13.55 -3.73 -8.05
C SER A 329 12.23 -3.30 -7.39
N GLN A 330 12.26 -2.25 -6.56
CA GLN A 330 11.04 -1.71 -5.94
C GLN A 330 10.15 -0.99 -6.97
N LEU A 331 10.73 -0.40 -8.01
CA LEU A 331 9.96 0.33 -9.02
C LEU A 331 9.37 -0.61 -10.07
N ASN A 332 10.17 -1.47 -10.71
CA ASN A 332 9.85 -2.01 -12.03
C ASN A 332 9.47 -3.50 -12.04
N GLY A 333 8.43 -3.86 -11.28
CA GLY A 333 7.77 -5.17 -11.43
C GLY A 333 8.32 -6.32 -10.57
N ARG A 334 9.29 -6.07 -9.67
CA ARG A 334 9.64 -7.04 -8.61
C ARG A 334 8.94 -6.76 -7.27
N GLN A 335 7.95 -5.87 -7.30
CA GLN A 335 7.06 -5.58 -6.18
C GLN A 335 6.28 -6.81 -5.70
N GLU A 336 6.06 -7.80 -6.58
CA GLU A 336 5.41 -9.06 -6.24
C GLU A 336 6.19 -9.86 -5.18
N CYS A 337 7.53 -9.80 -5.18
CA CYS A 337 8.33 -10.47 -4.15
C CYS A 337 8.07 -9.86 -2.76
N ILE A 338 7.95 -8.53 -2.67
CA ILE A 338 7.59 -7.84 -1.42
C ILE A 338 6.19 -8.25 -0.97
N ALA A 339 5.23 -8.35 -1.91
CA ALA A 339 3.88 -8.83 -1.61
C ALA A 339 3.89 -10.29 -1.10
N SER A 340 4.70 -11.17 -1.68
CA SER A 340 4.87 -12.56 -1.25
C SER A 340 5.47 -12.66 0.16
N ILE A 341 6.54 -11.91 0.44
CA ILE A 341 7.13 -11.84 1.79
C ILE A 341 6.07 -11.40 2.81
N ARG A 342 5.31 -10.35 2.47
CA ARG A 342 4.23 -9.85 3.32
C ARG A 342 3.16 -10.89 3.56
N ASN A 343 2.78 -11.66 2.55
CA ASN A 343 1.77 -12.71 2.67
C ASN A 343 2.27 -13.87 3.55
N GLU A 344 3.51 -14.30 3.39
CA GLU A 344 4.10 -15.33 4.26
C GLU A 344 4.18 -14.86 5.71
N LEU A 345 4.64 -13.63 5.96
CA LEU A 345 4.64 -13.04 7.32
C LEU A 345 3.22 -13.00 7.94
N ARG A 346 2.17 -12.80 7.13
CA ARG A 346 0.78 -12.91 7.62
C ARG A 346 0.41 -14.33 8.01
N LEU A 347 0.89 -15.35 7.30
CA LEU A 347 0.62 -16.75 7.60
C LEU A 347 1.24 -17.20 8.93
N PHE A 348 2.38 -16.62 9.31
CA PHE A 348 2.96 -16.81 10.65
C PHE A 348 2.13 -16.20 11.79
N GLY A 349 1.14 -15.36 11.48
CA GLY A 349 0.29 -14.73 12.49
C GLY A 349 1.05 -13.75 13.39
N CYS A 350 2.10 -13.11 12.87
CA CYS A 350 2.88 -12.11 13.60
C CYS A 350 1.98 -10.93 14.02
N ASP A 351 2.01 -10.62 15.32
CA ASP A 351 1.40 -9.41 15.87
C ASP A 351 2.35 -8.22 15.75
N PHE A 352 1.96 -7.08 16.32
CA PHE A 352 2.74 -5.84 16.23
C PHE A 352 4.14 -5.99 16.87
N ASP A 353 4.22 -6.59 18.06
CA ASP A 353 5.49 -6.72 18.79
C ASP A 353 6.41 -7.76 18.14
N ASP A 354 5.86 -8.83 17.59
CA ASP A 354 6.62 -9.78 16.77
C ASP A 354 7.29 -9.06 15.58
N LEU A 355 6.51 -8.22 14.87
CA LEU A 355 7.01 -7.48 13.71
C LEU A 355 8.07 -6.43 14.10
N ILE A 356 7.92 -5.78 15.26
CA ILE A 356 8.95 -4.90 15.85
C ILE A 356 10.26 -5.68 16.05
N SER A 357 10.18 -6.87 16.64
CA SER A 357 11.34 -7.72 16.89
C SER A 357 12.02 -8.17 15.60
N ILE A 358 11.23 -8.61 14.61
CA ILE A 358 11.72 -9.09 13.31
C ILE A 358 12.42 -7.96 12.55
N ILE A 359 11.77 -6.79 12.40
CA ILE A 359 12.37 -5.69 11.64
C ILE A 359 13.59 -5.11 12.37
N SER A 360 13.59 -5.04 13.71
CA SER A 360 14.77 -4.62 14.48
C SER A 360 15.95 -5.55 14.23
N SER A 361 15.70 -6.86 14.24
CA SER A 361 16.71 -7.88 13.93
C SER A 361 17.21 -7.76 12.49
N ALA A 362 16.30 -7.53 11.53
CA ALA A 362 16.63 -7.36 10.12
C ALA A 362 17.48 -6.09 9.88
N LEU A 363 17.13 -4.97 10.52
CA LEU A 363 17.88 -3.72 10.42
C LEU A 363 19.27 -3.86 11.03
N LYS A 364 19.40 -4.54 12.19
CA LYS A 364 20.70 -4.86 12.80
C LYS A 364 21.54 -5.74 11.87
N HIS A 365 20.94 -6.79 11.31
CA HIS A 365 21.60 -7.68 10.35
C HIS A 365 22.15 -6.93 9.12
N LEU A 366 21.39 -5.97 8.59
CA LEU A 366 21.83 -5.14 7.47
C LEU A 366 22.94 -4.18 7.89
N LYS A 367 22.87 -3.57 9.07
CA LYS A 367 23.91 -2.66 9.57
C LYS A 367 25.30 -3.32 9.57
N ASP A 368 25.37 -4.59 9.92
CA ASP A 368 26.63 -5.35 9.98
C ASP A 368 27.12 -5.83 8.60
N LYS A 369 26.23 -5.92 7.60
CA LYS A 369 26.52 -6.47 6.27
C LYS A 369 26.58 -5.42 5.14
N LEU A 370 26.15 -4.19 5.37
CA LEU A 370 26.26 -3.11 4.39
C LEU A 370 27.68 -2.51 4.47
N PRO A 371 28.54 -2.69 3.46
CA PRO A 371 29.95 -2.31 3.55
C PRO A 371 30.14 -0.79 3.64
N GLY A 372 31.02 -0.33 4.54
CA GLY A 372 31.50 1.07 4.56
C GLY A 372 30.54 2.11 5.15
N GLN A 373 29.81 1.79 6.22
CA GLN A 373 28.79 2.69 6.84
C GLN A 373 27.68 3.12 5.86
N LYS A 374 27.34 2.28 4.89
CA LYS A 374 26.25 2.52 3.95
C LYS A 374 24.90 2.47 4.68
N SER A 375 24.21 3.61 4.73
CA SER A 375 22.94 3.77 5.44
C SER A 375 21.76 3.18 4.66
N LEU A 376 20.88 2.46 5.36
CA LEU A 376 19.51 2.21 4.91
C LEU A 376 18.63 3.36 5.38
N ILE A 377 17.81 3.92 4.49
CA ILE A 377 16.88 5.01 4.81
C ILE A 377 15.49 4.70 4.27
N PHE A 378 14.47 5.31 4.87
CA PHE A 378 13.10 5.28 4.36
C PHE A 378 12.79 6.59 3.64
N ALA A 379 12.32 6.51 2.40
CA ALA A 379 11.84 7.66 1.65
C ALA A 379 10.33 7.53 1.40
N ILE A 380 9.54 8.46 1.96
CA ILE A 380 8.09 8.53 1.80
C ILE A 380 7.78 9.67 0.82
N ASP A 381 7.48 9.32 -0.43
CA ASP A 381 7.17 10.28 -1.49
C ASP A 381 5.65 10.45 -1.68
N GLU A 382 5.25 11.58 -2.28
CA GLU A 382 3.85 12.03 -2.39
C GLU A 382 3.08 11.98 -1.05
N SER A 383 3.80 12.14 0.06
CA SER A 383 3.28 11.93 1.41
C SER A 383 2.20 12.95 1.84
N ASN A 384 2.00 14.03 1.09
CA ASN A 384 0.82 14.91 1.26
C ASN A 384 -0.50 14.14 1.05
N VAL A 385 -0.50 13.09 0.24
CA VAL A 385 -1.64 12.20 0.03
C VAL A 385 -1.91 11.38 1.29
N ALA A 386 -0.89 10.72 1.84
CA ALA A 386 -1.00 10.00 3.12
C ALA A 386 -1.32 10.92 4.29
N SER A 387 -0.85 12.18 4.27
CA SER A 387 -1.08 13.15 5.34
C SER A 387 -2.53 13.64 5.37
N ASN A 388 -3.10 13.98 4.20
CA ASN A 388 -4.31 14.80 4.14
C ASN A 388 -5.48 14.16 3.42
N LYS A 389 -5.24 13.17 2.54
CA LYS A 389 -6.30 12.51 1.76
C LYS A 389 -6.66 11.14 2.33
N LEU A 390 -5.65 10.32 2.63
CA LEU A 390 -5.87 8.96 3.09
C LEU A 390 -6.16 8.93 4.59
N PHE A 391 -7.33 8.41 4.94
CA PHE A 391 -7.77 8.24 6.32
C PHE A 391 -7.71 9.54 7.13
N SER A 392 -8.05 10.67 6.49
CA SER A 392 -8.00 11.99 7.13
C SER A 392 -8.92 12.03 8.35
N GLY A 393 -8.33 12.28 9.52
CA GLY A 393 -9.04 12.34 10.80
C GLY A 393 -9.21 11.01 11.52
N TYR A 394 -8.84 9.89 10.88
CA TYR A 394 -8.94 8.57 11.49
C TYR A 394 -7.82 8.31 12.49
N PHE A 395 -6.65 8.92 12.29
CA PHE A 395 -5.51 8.83 13.21
C PHE A 395 -5.41 10.07 14.08
N ARG A 396 -4.67 9.99 15.19
CA ARG A 396 -4.45 11.12 16.09
C ARG A 396 -2.98 11.22 16.46
N ASN A 397 -2.47 12.44 16.59
CA ASN A 397 -1.12 12.66 17.10
C ASN A 397 -1.07 12.64 18.64
N ILE A 398 0.12 12.82 19.21
CA ILE A 398 0.34 12.84 20.68
C ILE A 398 -0.48 13.92 21.42
N ASN A 399 -0.90 14.96 20.71
CA ASN A 399 -1.75 16.04 21.24
C ASN A 399 -3.24 15.82 20.89
N ASN A 400 -3.62 14.57 20.56
CA ASN A 400 -4.97 14.12 20.21
C ASN A 400 -5.60 14.79 18.97
N ASN A 401 -4.80 15.50 18.16
CA ASN A 401 -5.32 16.16 16.97
C ASN A 401 -5.52 15.17 15.82
N PRO A 402 -6.61 15.29 15.04
CA PRO A 402 -6.89 14.42 13.90
C PRO A 402 -5.81 14.48 12.82
N ARG A 403 -5.49 13.32 12.24
CA ARG A 403 -4.40 13.10 11.27
C ARG A 403 -4.77 12.01 10.25
N GLY A 404 -4.03 11.99 9.15
CA GLY A 404 -4.07 10.94 8.15
C GLY A 404 -3.05 9.82 8.39
N LEU A 405 -2.95 8.92 7.41
CA LEU A 405 -2.11 7.73 7.42
C LEU A 405 -0.60 7.99 7.60
N LEU A 406 -0.10 9.18 7.24
CA LEU A 406 1.33 9.50 7.39
C LEU A 406 1.80 9.44 8.85
N THR A 407 0.94 9.77 9.81
CA THR A 407 1.27 9.81 11.25
C THR A 407 1.70 8.45 11.78
N PRO A 408 0.89 7.38 11.72
CA PRO A 408 1.31 6.06 12.20
C PRO A 408 2.52 5.50 11.43
N MET A 409 2.71 5.85 10.15
CA MET A 409 3.91 5.47 9.39
C MET A 409 5.18 6.05 10.01
N ILE A 410 5.17 7.35 10.34
CA ILE A 410 6.32 8.00 10.97
C ILE A 410 6.54 7.49 12.40
N GLU A 411 5.47 7.29 13.16
CA GLU A 411 5.56 6.75 14.53
C GLU A 411 6.27 5.40 14.57
N ILE A 412 5.92 4.48 13.66
CA ILE A 412 6.56 3.17 13.54
C ILE A 412 8.05 3.31 13.18
N LEU A 413 8.38 4.11 12.15
CA LEU A 413 9.77 4.26 11.72
C LEU A 413 10.68 4.85 12.82
N ARG A 414 10.13 5.69 13.68
CA ARG A 414 10.88 6.29 14.79
C ARG A 414 11.31 5.29 15.86
N LEU A 415 10.67 4.12 15.92
CA LEU A 415 11.05 3.04 16.85
C LEU A 415 12.43 2.45 16.53
N PHE A 416 12.93 2.61 15.30
CA PHE A 416 14.15 1.94 14.82
C PHE A 416 15.36 2.86 14.64
N GLU A 417 15.27 4.11 15.09
CA GLU A 417 16.34 5.10 14.93
C GLU A 417 16.89 5.24 13.50
N ILE A 418 16.01 5.10 12.50
CA ILE A 418 16.37 5.18 11.08
C ILE A 418 16.12 6.57 10.51
N SER A 419 16.95 6.96 9.54
CA SER A 419 16.77 8.21 8.79
C SER A 419 15.58 8.13 7.82
N ILE A 420 14.80 9.21 7.77
CA ILE A 420 13.55 9.33 6.99
C ILE A 420 13.63 10.56 6.10
N VAL A 421 13.29 10.40 4.82
CA VAL A 421 13.10 11.51 3.87
C VAL A 421 11.63 11.56 3.49
N ILE A 422 11.00 12.73 3.64
CA ILE A 422 9.58 12.96 3.38
C ILE A 422 9.47 13.98 2.25
N ALA A 423 8.79 13.60 1.17
CA ALA A 423 8.54 14.45 0.01
C ALA A 423 7.05 14.46 -0.34
N GLY A 424 6.58 15.59 -0.87
CA GLY A 424 5.20 15.73 -1.29
C GLY A 424 4.94 17.03 -2.04
N THR A 425 3.96 16.99 -2.93
CA THR A 425 3.74 18.01 -3.94
C THR A 425 2.96 19.23 -3.45
N ALA A 426 2.16 19.05 -2.39
CA ALA A 426 1.32 20.09 -1.80
C ALA A 426 1.71 20.42 -0.36
N PHE A 427 2.93 20.09 0.08
CA PHE A 427 3.36 20.51 1.40
C PHE A 427 3.42 22.03 1.46
N THR A 428 2.75 22.58 2.46
CA THR A 428 2.94 23.97 2.91
C THR A 428 3.86 23.97 4.13
N LEU A 429 4.54 25.09 4.42
CA LEU A 429 5.36 25.21 5.63
C LEU A 429 4.53 24.92 6.90
N LYS A 430 3.21 25.21 6.86
CA LYS A 430 2.23 24.85 7.89
C LYS A 430 2.05 23.33 8.03
N GLN A 431 2.03 22.59 6.92
CA GLN A 431 1.97 21.12 6.98
C GLN A 431 3.30 20.52 7.41
N GLY A 432 4.43 21.06 6.97
CA GLY A 432 5.76 20.66 7.45
C GLY A 432 5.92 20.85 8.96
N SER A 433 5.37 21.94 9.52
CA SER A 433 5.34 22.17 10.97
C SER A 433 4.34 21.27 11.70
N ASN A 434 3.21 20.91 11.09
CA ASN A 434 2.30 19.92 11.65
C ASN A 434 2.94 18.53 11.72
N ILE A 435 3.60 18.07 10.65
CA ILE A 435 4.31 16.78 10.67
C ILE A 435 5.50 16.85 11.63
N GLN A 436 6.22 17.97 11.71
CA GLN A 436 7.26 18.16 12.73
C GLN A 436 6.71 18.07 14.16
N ARG A 437 5.51 18.60 14.42
CA ARG A 437 4.82 18.43 15.71
C ARG A 437 4.45 16.97 15.97
N ASP A 438 4.08 16.23 14.93
CA ASP A 438 3.79 14.79 15.01
C ASP A 438 5.08 13.97 15.25
N ILE A 439 6.23 14.44 14.74
CA ILE A 439 7.58 13.92 15.04
C ILE A 439 8.04 14.25 16.47
N GLY A 440 7.41 15.19 17.17
CA GLY A 440 7.73 15.53 18.56
C GLY A 440 9.05 16.29 18.76
N LYS A 441 9.33 16.67 20.02
CA LYS A 441 10.37 17.66 20.38
C LYS A 441 11.82 17.15 20.30
N GLY A 442 12.06 15.85 20.10
CA GLY A 442 13.39 15.22 20.21
C GLY A 442 14.22 15.14 18.93
N SER A 443 13.65 15.34 17.75
CA SER A 443 14.37 15.33 16.47
C SER A 443 14.03 16.57 15.66
N LYS A 444 15.01 17.45 15.44
CA LYS A 444 14.82 18.62 14.58
C LYS A 444 14.69 18.16 13.13
N ALA A 445 13.47 18.23 12.60
CA ALA A 445 13.22 18.10 11.17
C ALA A 445 14.08 19.12 10.40
N LYS A 446 14.78 18.65 9.38
CA LYS A 446 15.61 19.49 8.49
C LYS A 446 14.85 19.72 7.20
N TYR A 447 14.84 20.95 6.71
CA TYR A 447 14.11 21.32 5.50
C TYR A 447 15.07 21.55 4.34
N ILE A 448 14.77 20.99 3.18
CA ILE A 448 15.40 21.30 1.91
C ILE A 448 14.35 22.01 1.06
N ILE A 449 14.54 23.32 0.90
CA ILE A 449 13.61 24.21 0.17
C ILE A 449 14.18 24.69 -1.18
N ASN A 450 15.51 24.61 -1.35
CA ASN A 450 16.18 25.11 -2.54
C ASN A 450 16.25 24.00 -3.59
N PHE A 451 15.35 24.05 -4.56
CA PHE A 451 15.37 23.23 -5.76
C PHE A 451 15.63 24.14 -6.97
N ASN A 452 16.66 23.82 -7.73
CA ASN A 452 17.05 24.64 -8.88
C ASN A 452 15.96 24.59 -9.95
N THR A 453 15.69 25.75 -10.54
CA THR A 453 14.92 25.89 -11.77
C THR A 453 15.88 26.00 -12.96
N THR A 454 15.44 25.52 -14.11
CA THR A 454 16.17 25.57 -15.37
C THR A 454 15.86 26.88 -16.09
N ASP A 455 16.87 27.67 -16.43
CA ASP A 455 16.76 28.84 -17.31
C ASP A 455 16.85 28.43 -18.80
N SER A 456 16.69 29.36 -19.74
CA SER A 456 16.70 29.02 -21.19
C SER A 456 17.98 28.30 -21.62
N LYS A 457 19.15 28.77 -21.18
CA LYS A 457 20.45 28.12 -21.45
C LYS A 457 20.52 26.72 -20.82
N GLY A 458 19.96 26.57 -19.62
CA GLY A 458 19.85 25.29 -18.94
C GLY A 458 18.95 24.29 -19.65
N VAL A 459 17.93 24.73 -20.39
CA VAL A 459 17.06 23.83 -21.16
C VAL A 459 17.87 23.14 -22.25
N GLU A 460 18.57 23.92 -23.08
CA GLU A 460 19.41 23.40 -24.15
C GLU A 460 20.52 22.51 -23.58
N ALA A 461 21.26 22.99 -22.58
CA ALA A 461 22.32 22.23 -21.94
C ALA A 461 21.84 20.88 -21.36
N TYR A 462 20.65 20.85 -20.77
CA TYR A 462 20.06 19.63 -20.23
C TYR A 462 19.75 18.62 -21.33
N ILE A 463 19.13 19.06 -22.43
CA ILE A 463 18.74 18.15 -23.52
C ILE A 463 19.98 17.67 -24.28
N MET A 464 20.92 18.57 -24.59
CA MET A 464 22.20 18.26 -25.24
C MET A 464 23.07 17.29 -24.44
N ARG A 465 22.80 17.09 -23.15
CA ARG A 465 23.47 16.05 -22.35
C ARG A 465 23.12 14.64 -22.81
N TYR A 466 21.89 14.44 -23.31
CA TYR A 466 21.35 13.14 -23.68
C TYR A 466 21.18 12.97 -25.18
N LEU A 467 20.89 14.08 -25.88
CA LEU A 467 20.53 14.09 -27.29
C LEU A 467 21.54 14.87 -28.13
N GLU A 468 21.72 14.44 -29.37
CA GLU A 468 22.52 15.12 -30.38
C GLU A 468 21.66 16.16 -31.12
N LEU A 469 22.00 17.44 -30.92
CA LEU A 469 21.27 18.60 -31.43
C LEU A 469 22.12 19.51 -32.32
N SER A 470 23.34 19.11 -32.72
CA SER A 470 24.25 19.92 -33.54
C SER A 470 23.60 20.56 -34.78
N ASP A 471 22.64 19.87 -35.39
CA ASP A 471 21.97 20.27 -36.63
C ASP A 471 20.58 20.89 -36.36
N CYS A 472 20.31 21.26 -35.11
CA CYS A 472 19.03 21.81 -34.67
C CYS A 472 19.25 23.15 -33.97
N LYS A 473 18.24 24.02 -34.05
CA LYS A 473 18.21 25.30 -33.34
C LYS A 473 16.94 25.35 -32.50
N ILE A 474 17.10 25.15 -31.20
CA ILE A 474 15.95 25.19 -30.27
C ILE A 474 15.43 26.62 -30.09
N ASP A 475 16.33 27.60 -30.11
CA ASP A 475 16.00 29.03 -29.97
C ASP A 475 15.16 29.58 -31.12
N ASP A 476 15.20 28.92 -32.29
CA ASP A 476 14.37 29.28 -33.45
C ASP A 476 12.90 28.86 -33.27
N ILE A 477 12.60 28.01 -32.28
CA ILE A 477 11.24 27.52 -32.01
C ILE A 477 10.56 28.45 -31.01
N GLU A 478 9.49 29.14 -31.43
CA GLU A 478 8.83 30.18 -30.61
C GLU A 478 8.39 29.66 -29.22
N ASP A 479 7.83 28.45 -29.19
CA ASP A 479 7.28 27.83 -27.97
C ASP A 479 8.36 27.36 -26.98
N SER A 480 9.64 27.35 -27.38
CA SER A 480 10.75 26.93 -26.51
C SER A 480 10.86 27.77 -25.23
N LYS A 481 10.46 29.04 -25.28
CA LYS A 481 10.43 29.96 -24.12
C LYS A 481 9.58 29.45 -22.95
N TYR A 482 8.61 28.57 -23.22
CA TYR A 482 7.72 27.99 -22.20
C TYR A 482 8.28 26.74 -21.53
N LEU A 483 9.46 26.26 -21.95
CA LEU A 483 10.12 25.09 -21.35
C LEU A 483 10.96 25.44 -20.11
N VAL A 484 11.20 26.74 -19.89
CA VAL A 484 11.93 27.26 -18.73
C VAL A 484 11.21 26.88 -17.42
N GLY A 485 11.99 26.55 -16.39
CA GLY A 485 11.50 26.35 -15.03
C GLY A 485 11.74 24.94 -14.51
N ARG A 486 10.71 24.09 -14.53
CA ARG A 486 10.70 22.82 -13.77
C ARG A 486 11.42 21.70 -14.52
N PRO A 487 12.38 20.96 -13.94
CA PRO A 487 13.07 19.85 -14.60
C PRO A 487 12.15 18.79 -15.23
N ARG A 488 10.93 18.60 -14.70
CA ARG A 488 9.92 17.71 -15.29
C ARG A 488 9.57 18.07 -16.75
N LEU A 489 9.63 19.35 -17.13
CA LEU A 489 9.36 19.80 -18.50
C LEU A 489 10.41 19.25 -19.48
N MET A 490 11.68 19.29 -19.08
CA MET A 490 12.80 18.80 -19.88
C MET A 490 12.77 17.27 -20.01
N ALA A 491 12.43 16.57 -18.92
CA ALA A 491 12.21 15.13 -18.96
C ALA A 491 11.08 14.74 -19.92
N ARG A 492 9.99 15.53 -19.94
CA ARG A 492 8.90 15.34 -20.88
C ARG A 492 9.33 15.61 -22.32
N LEU A 493 10.09 16.67 -22.56
CA LEU A 493 10.58 17.01 -23.89
C LEU A 493 11.46 15.90 -24.49
N ILE A 494 12.38 15.32 -23.71
CA ILE A 494 13.17 14.16 -24.16
C ILE A 494 12.26 13.01 -24.61
N LYS A 495 11.21 12.71 -23.82
CA LYS A 495 10.24 11.68 -24.18
C LYS A 495 9.47 12.01 -25.47
N GLU A 496 9.05 13.26 -25.64
CA GLU A 496 8.33 13.66 -26.86
C GLU A 496 9.24 13.67 -28.09
N ILE A 497 10.53 14.02 -27.97
CA ILE A 497 11.50 13.90 -29.08
C ILE A 497 11.64 12.44 -29.51
N ILE A 498 11.82 11.53 -28.56
CA ILE A 498 11.91 10.08 -28.83
C ILE A 498 10.63 9.58 -29.53
N ASN A 499 9.46 9.99 -29.04
CA ASN A 499 8.18 9.60 -29.63
C ASN A 499 8.00 10.17 -31.04
N ALA A 500 8.38 11.43 -31.26
CA ALA A 500 8.26 12.09 -32.55
C ALA A 500 9.20 11.47 -33.59
N GLU A 501 10.43 11.11 -33.18
CA GLU A 501 11.39 10.41 -34.04
C GLU A 501 10.85 9.03 -34.49
N LYS A 502 10.14 8.30 -33.62
CA LYS A 502 9.52 7.01 -33.96
C LYS A 502 8.42 7.12 -35.03
N VAL A 503 7.74 8.26 -35.15
CA VAL A 503 6.61 8.47 -36.08
C VAL A 503 7.09 9.02 -37.43
N SER A 504 8.41 9.15 -37.62
CA SER A 504 9.10 9.49 -38.88
C SER A 504 8.68 10.82 -39.50
N GLN A 505 9.37 11.90 -39.11
CA GLN A 505 9.41 13.16 -39.88
C GLN A 505 10.73 13.31 -40.63
N GLU A 506 10.70 13.97 -41.79
CA GLU A 506 11.79 13.97 -42.77
C GLU A 506 13.11 14.56 -42.23
N ASN A 507 13.07 15.62 -41.40
CA ASN A 507 14.28 16.26 -40.85
C ASN A 507 14.25 16.43 -39.32
N LYS A 508 15.45 16.54 -38.70
CA LYS A 508 15.61 16.65 -37.24
C LYS A 508 14.99 17.94 -36.68
N GLN A 509 15.08 19.07 -37.37
CA GLN A 509 14.51 20.33 -36.88
C GLN A 509 12.98 20.23 -36.70
N MET A 510 12.27 19.62 -37.66
CA MET A 510 10.83 19.42 -37.57
C MET A 510 10.44 18.48 -36.42
N VAL A 511 11.22 17.42 -36.18
CA VAL A 511 10.99 16.51 -35.04
C VAL A 511 11.10 17.28 -33.73
N LEU A 512 12.14 18.11 -33.59
CA LEU A 512 12.34 18.94 -32.41
C LEU A 512 11.19 19.94 -32.22
N GLU A 513 10.82 20.66 -33.27
CA GLU A 513 9.73 21.64 -33.26
C GLU A 513 8.39 21.02 -32.89
N TYR A 514 8.05 19.87 -33.48
CA TYR A 514 6.87 19.10 -33.12
C TYR A 514 6.88 18.67 -31.64
N ALA A 515 8.02 18.18 -31.14
CA ALA A 515 8.15 17.73 -29.76
C ALA A 515 8.04 18.89 -28.75
N VAL A 516 8.61 20.05 -29.06
CA VAL A 516 8.48 21.27 -28.25
C VAL A 516 7.02 21.71 -28.20
N ASN A 517 6.37 21.87 -29.36
CA ASN A 517 4.98 22.33 -29.44
C ASN A 517 4.04 21.36 -28.70
N LYS A 518 4.24 20.05 -28.87
CA LYS A 518 3.45 19.03 -28.17
C LYS A 518 3.68 19.04 -26.65
N THR A 519 4.92 19.27 -26.20
CA THR A 519 5.24 19.42 -24.79
C THR A 519 4.52 20.61 -24.19
N VAL A 520 4.60 21.78 -24.84
CA VAL A 520 3.95 23.02 -24.43
C VAL A 520 2.43 22.87 -24.42
N GLN A 521 1.84 22.28 -25.47
CA GLN A 521 0.40 22.08 -25.54
C GLN A 521 -0.12 21.21 -24.40
N SER A 522 0.60 20.14 -24.04
CA SER A 522 0.13 19.34 -22.92
C SER A 522 0.27 20.04 -21.57
N ILE A 523 1.27 20.91 -21.39
CA ILE A 523 1.37 21.72 -20.16
C ILE A 523 0.18 22.67 -20.09
N LYS A 524 -0.19 23.31 -21.21
CA LYS A 524 -1.36 24.19 -21.30
C LYS A 524 -2.64 23.43 -20.92
N ASN A 525 -2.84 22.24 -21.47
CA ASN A 525 -3.99 21.39 -21.13
C ASN A 525 -4.00 21.04 -19.63
N ASP A 526 -2.88 20.54 -19.08
CA ASP A 526 -2.79 20.19 -17.65
C ASP A 526 -3.09 21.39 -16.74
N MET A 527 -2.68 22.60 -17.14
CA MET A 527 -2.97 23.84 -16.41
C MET A 527 -4.44 24.23 -16.51
N MET A 528 -5.06 24.11 -17.68
CA MET A 528 -6.49 24.37 -17.88
C MET A 528 -7.35 23.43 -17.04
N ASP A 529 -7.07 22.12 -17.08
CA ASP A 529 -7.77 21.12 -16.27
C ASP A 529 -7.66 21.45 -14.78
N HIS A 530 -6.47 21.86 -14.32
CA HIS A 530 -6.27 22.22 -12.92
C HIS A 530 -7.04 23.48 -12.51
N LEU A 531 -7.05 24.49 -13.39
CA LEU A 531 -7.82 25.72 -13.18
C LEU A 531 -9.32 25.43 -13.16
N GLU A 532 -9.81 24.60 -14.06
CA GLU A 532 -11.22 24.18 -14.10
C GLU A 532 -11.62 23.49 -12.80
N VAL A 533 -10.79 22.58 -12.27
CA VAL A 533 -11.05 21.95 -10.96
C VAL A 533 -11.07 22.96 -9.81
N ILE A 534 -10.19 23.97 -9.83
CA ILE A 534 -10.17 25.02 -8.79
C ILE A 534 -11.44 25.87 -8.89
N VAL A 535 -11.80 26.28 -10.10
CA VAL A 535 -12.97 27.12 -10.39
C VAL A 535 -14.25 26.40 -10.00
N ASN A 536 -14.42 25.13 -10.39
CA ASN A 536 -15.59 24.33 -10.01
C ASN A 536 -15.72 24.19 -8.49
N LYS A 537 -14.61 23.97 -7.78
CA LYS A 537 -14.61 23.92 -6.30
C LYS A 537 -14.92 25.25 -5.63
N ALA A 538 -14.62 26.37 -6.27
CA ALA A 538 -14.96 27.69 -5.76
C ALA A 538 -16.46 27.95 -5.92
N TYR A 539 -17.02 27.66 -7.11
CA TYR A 539 -18.45 27.82 -7.37
C TYR A 539 -19.33 26.84 -6.57
N GLU A 540 -18.93 25.57 -6.43
CA GLU A 540 -19.65 24.60 -5.60
C GLU A 540 -19.68 25.01 -4.11
N LYS A 541 -18.75 25.85 -3.64
CA LYS A 541 -18.79 26.41 -2.28
C LYS A 541 -19.73 27.60 -2.15
N GLU A 542 -19.83 28.45 -3.17
CA GLU A 542 -20.76 29.59 -3.17
C GLU A 542 -22.23 29.13 -3.22
N ASP A 543 -22.53 28.01 -3.89
CA ASP A 543 -23.90 27.46 -3.94
C ASP A 543 -24.37 26.88 -2.60
N TRP A 544 -23.46 26.45 -1.72
CA TRP A 544 -23.82 25.96 -0.38
C TRP A 544 -24.02 27.09 0.63
N GLU A 545 -23.34 28.23 0.47
CA GLU A 545 -23.56 29.40 1.31
C GLU A 545 -24.85 30.16 0.94
N ASN A 546 -25.39 29.96 -0.27
CA ASN A 546 -26.66 30.56 -0.72
C ASN A 546 -27.90 29.66 -0.53
N ALA A 547 -27.73 28.45 0.02
CA ALA A 547 -28.83 27.52 0.27
C ALA A 547 -29.48 27.64 1.67
N GLU A 548 -28.96 28.50 2.54
CA GLU A 548 -29.64 28.96 3.75
C GLU A 548 -29.94 30.47 3.65
N LEU A 549 -31.05 30.80 3.00
CA LEU A 549 -31.79 32.05 3.20
C LEU A 549 -33.29 31.82 3.00
#